data_AF-A0A0S7YU94-F1
#
_entry.id   AF-A0A0S7YU94-F1
#
_cell.length_a   1.000
_cell.length_b   1.000
_cell.length_c   1.000
_cell.angle_alpha   90.00
_cell.angle_beta   90.00
_cell.angle_gamma   90.00
#
_symmetry.space_group_name_H-M   'P 1'
#
loop_
_entity.id
_entity.type
_entity.pdbx_description
1 polymer ?
#
loop_
_entity_poly.entity_id
_entity_poly.type
_entity_poly.pdbx_seq_one_letter_code
_entity_poly.pdbx_strand_id
1 'polypeptide(L)'
;MIDAYRSYFRNTFRIIKSHLFLLLFPSVLVTGIYVYRIEVSSHQPFVFWIFSFAFLIVFPLIYGQFTEVILNGKITSWRTVFNKYWIRFIAASVLVKMPTILCIILFPQVDEIKNAVSFVTQISTIYIYPLVFLKREIIASIITGVKCLIGNFKFSFPLVTISVVSYILLEFDFTFSNFIESRVFGYFPFFLSVVVAVFIDLFIFIVASSILIEKLSIGRNSE
;
A
#
# COMPACT_ATOMS: atom_id res chain seq x y z
N MET A 1 0.57 -18.95 20.40
CA MET A 1 0.71 -18.85 18.91
C MET A 1 -0.21 -17.77 18.34
N ILE A 2 -1.49 -17.78 18.70
CA ILE A 2 -2.42 -16.66 18.54
C ILE A 2 -1.86 -15.38 19.20
N ASP A 3 -1.07 -15.53 20.26
CA ASP A 3 -0.52 -14.45 21.06
C ASP A 3 0.49 -13.57 20.31
N ALA A 4 1.35 -14.17 19.48
CA ALA A 4 2.32 -13.42 18.67
C ALA A 4 1.58 -12.56 17.62
N TYR A 5 0.59 -13.15 16.96
CA TYR A 5 -0.28 -12.45 16.01
C TYR A 5 -1.08 -11.32 16.65
N ARG A 6 -1.68 -11.61 17.80
CA ARG A 6 -2.42 -10.63 18.60
C ARG A 6 -1.52 -9.50 19.06
N SER A 7 -0.25 -9.79 19.35
CA SER A 7 0.75 -8.78 19.70
C SER A 7 1.05 -7.85 18.52
N TYR A 8 1.34 -8.38 17.33
CA TYR A 8 1.57 -7.54 16.14
C TYR A 8 0.35 -6.68 15.82
N PHE A 9 -0.85 -7.27 15.81
CA PHE A 9 -2.08 -6.56 15.48
C PHE A 9 -2.38 -5.44 16.49
N ARG A 10 -2.22 -5.72 17.79
CA ARG A 10 -2.41 -4.73 18.85
C ARG A 10 -1.37 -3.61 18.76
N ASN A 11 -0.11 -3.95 18.53
CA ASN A 11 0.95 -2.96 18.41
C ASN A 11 0.75 -2.09 17.17
N THR A 12 0.40 -2.67 16.04
CA THR A 12 0.04 -1.93 14.82
C THR A 12 -1.10 -0.98 15.06
N PHE A 13 -2.19 -1.43 15.69
CA PHE A 13 -3.33 -0.57 16.00
C PHE A 13 -2.92 0.61 16.89
N ARG A 14 -2.06 0.36 17.89
CA ARG A 14 -1.51 1.41 18.74
C ARG A 14 -0.67 2.42 17.94
N ILE A 15 0.19 1.94 17.04
CA ILE A 15 1.04 2.78 16.17
C ILE A 15 0.19 3.65 15.24
N ILE A 16 -0.83 3.08 14.57
CA ILE A 16 -1.69 3.86 13.68
C ILE A 16 -2.51 4.86 14.48
N LYS A 17 -3.09 4.45 15.62
CA LYS A 17 -3.88 5.34 16.47
C LYS A 17 -3.08 6.55 16.96
N SER A 18 -1.81 6.37 17.33
CA SER A 18 -0.96 7.49 17.75
C SER A 18 -0.53 8.41 16.61
N HIS A 19 -0.73 7.99 15.35
CA HIS A 19 -0.30 8.71 14.15
C HIS A 19 -1.42 8.85 13.11
N LEU A 20 -2.67 9.00 13.58
CA LEU A 20 -3.86 8.95 12.72
C LEU A 20 -3.85 10.04 11.63
N PHE A 21 -3.18 11.17 11.87
CA PHE A 21 -3.01 12.21 10.87
C PHE A 21 -2.26 11.74 9.60
N LEU A 22 -1.34 10.77 9.71
CA LEU A 22 -0.61 10.18 8.57
C LEU A 22 -1.53 9.42 7.61
N LEU A 23 -2.72 9.03 8.08
CA LEU A 23 -3.72 8.31 7.30
C LEU A 23 -4.59 9.26 6.47
N LEU A 24 -4.82 10.47 6.96
CA LEU A 24 -5.72 11.43 6.31
C LEU A 24 -5.16 11.91 4.96
N PHE A 25 -3.86 12.20 4.89
CA PHE A 25 -3.20 12.67 3.66
C PHE A 25 -3.37 11.73 2.46
N PRO A 26 -2.99 10.43 2.54
CA PRO A 26 -3.21 9.50 1.44
C PRO A 26 -4.70 9.29 1.14
N SER A 27 -5.57 9.32 2.15
CA SER A 27 -7.03 9.14 1.95
C SER A 27 -7.67 10.28 1.15
N VAL A 28 -7.32 11.53 1.49
CA VAL A 28 -7.78 12.72 0.75
C VAL A 28 -7.26 12.68 -0.69
N LEU A 29 -5.99 12.29 -0.88
CA LEU A 29 -5.39 12.20 -2.20
C LEU A 29 -6.05 11.14 -3.09
N VAL A 30 -6.29 9.94 -2.56
CA VAL A 30 -6.97 8.85 -3.29
C VAL A 30 -8.41 9.24 -3.62
N THR A 31 -9.11 9.87 -2.68
CA THR A 31 -10.47 10.39 -2.92
C THR A 31 -10.48 11.47 -3.99
N GLY A 32 -9.49 12.38 -3.98
CA GLY A 32 -9.35 13.41 -5.01
C GLY A 32 -9.15 12.84 -6.41
N ILE A 33 -8.28 11.83 -6.57
CA ILE A 33 -8.10 11.08 -7.83
C ILE A 33 -9.43 10.51 -8.31
N TYR A 34 -10.18 9.94 -7.36
CA TYR A 34 -11.40 9.23 -7.65
C TYR A 34 -12.53 10.15 -8.11
N VAL A 35 -12.82 11.20 -7.33
CA VAL A 35 -13.82 12.20 -7.68
C VAL A 35 -13.49 12.82 -9.04
N TYR A 36 -12.21 13.12 -9.27
CA TYR A 36 -11.74 13.60 -10.57
C TYR A 36 -12.03 12.61 -11.71
N ARG A 37 -11.78 11.30 -11.50
CA ARG A 37 -12.03 10.26 -12.51
C ARG A 37 -13.52 10.12 -12.84
N ILE A 38 -14.41 10.29 -11.87
CA ILE A 38 -15.87 10.21 -12.11
C ILE A 38 -16.37 11.48 -12.81
N GLU A 39 -16.01 12.66 -12.32
CA GLU A 39 -16.62 13.92 -12.76
C GLU A 39 -16.01 14.49 -14.05
N VAL A 40 -14.73 14.23 -14.33
CA VAL A 40 -13.95 15.03 -15.30
C VAL A 40 -13.40 14.19 -16.46
N SER A 41 -13.92 12.97 -16.68
CA SER A 41 -13.38 11.93 -17.57
C SER A 41 -13.31 12.23 -19.08
N SER A 42 -13.23 13.49 -19.51
CA SER A 42 -13.00 13.83 -20.92
C SER A 42 -12.17 15.09 -21.22
N HIS A 43 -11.91 16.00 -20.28
CA HIS A 43 -11.43 17.36 -20.66
C HIS A 43 -10.14 17.88 -19.99
N GLN A 44 -9.55 17.25 -18.96
CA GLN A 44 -8.40 17.83 -18.24
C GLN A 44 -7.29 16.83 -17.81
N PRO A 45 -6.64 16.12 -18.75
CA PRO A 45 -5.63 15.10 -18.42
C PRO A 45 -4.52 15.58 -17.46
N PHE A 46 -4.21 16.88 -17.46
CA PHE A 46 -3.23 17.48 -16.56
C PHE A 46 -3.52 17.28 -15.06
N VAL A 47 -4.79 17.35 -14.64
CA VAL A 47 -5.18 17.19 -13.24
C VAL A 47 -4.97 15.75 -12.77
N PHE A 48 -5.27 14.77 -13.63
CA PHE A 48 -4.96 13.35 -13.37
C PHE A 48 -3.46 13.14 -13.14
N TRP A 49 -2.61 13.77 -13.96
CA TRP A 49 -1.15 13.68 -13.80
C TRP A 49 -0.69 14.29 -12.47
N ILE A 50 -1.22 15.46 -12.08
CA ILE A 50 -0.88 16.08 -10.77
C ILE A 50 -1.15 15.12 -9.63
N PHE A 51 -2.34 14.53 -9.57
CA PHE A 51 -2.66 13.61 -8.48
C PHE A 51 -1.85 12.31 -8.54
N SER A 52 -1.56 11.80 -9.74
CA SER A 52 -0.70 10.62 -9.92
C SER A 52 0.73 10.89 -9.42
N PHE A 53 1.29 12.07 -9.73
CA PHE A 53 2.59 12.49 -9.20
C PHE A 53 2.55 12.67 -7.68
N ALA A 54 1.48 13.26 -7.14
CA ALA A 54 1.32 13.41 -5.70
C ALA A 54 1.29 12.04 -5.01
N PHE A 55 0.66 11.02 -5.60
CA PHE A 55 0.66 9.65 -5.07
C PHE A 55 2.10 9.09 -4.95
N LEU A 56 2.92 9.30 -5.97
CA LEU A 56 4.33 8.88 -6.00
C LEU A 56 5.21 9.57 -4.95
N ILE A 57 4.74 10.68 -4.37
CA ILE A 57 5.45 11.39 -3.30
C ILE A 57 4.88 10.98 -1.94
N VAL A 58 3.55 11.00 -1.77
CA VAL A 58 2.90 10.82 -0.47
C VAL A 58 3.08 9.40 0.08
N PHE A 59 2.78 8.35 -0.70
CA PHE A 59 2.84 6.97 -0.22
C PHE A 59 4.23 6.56 0.30
N PRO A 60 5.33 6.77 -0.44
CA PRO A 60 6.65 6.45 0.08
C PRO A 60 7.03 7.23 1.35
N LEU A 61 6.56 8.47 1.48
CA LEU A 61 6.78 9.25 2.70
C LEU A 61 6.03 8.64 3.90
N ILE A 62 4.76 8.27 3.72
CA ILE A 62 3.97 7.67 4.81
C ILE A 62 4.55 6.30 5.22
N TYR A 63 4.81 5.40 4.26
CA TYR A 63 5.44 4.10 4.55
C TYR A 63 6.81 4.25 5.20
N GLY A 64 7.61 5.23 4.75
CA GLY A 64 8.90 5.52 5.34
C GLY A 64 8.78 6.04 6.79
N GLN A 65 7.80 6.89 7.10
CA GLN A 65 7.54 7.30 8.48
C GLN A 65 7.16 6.13 9.37
N PHE A 66 6.28 5.25 8.91
CA PHE A 66 5.93 4.05 9.68
C PHE A 66 7.11 3.11 9.86
N THR A 67 7.96 2.97 8.85
CA THR A 67 9.21 2.20 8.98
C THR A 67 10.10 2.78 10.09
N GLU A 68 10.28 4.10 10.12
CA GLU A 68 11.07 4.79 11.15
C GLU A 68 10.44 4.67 12.54
N VAL A 69 9.11 4.74 12.65
CA VAL A 69 8.41 4.52 13.92
C VAL A 69 8.59 3.08 14.41
N ILE A 70 8.56 2.08 13.53
CA ILE A 70 8.74 0.68 13.90
C ILE A 70 10.18 0.40 14.32
N LEU A 71 11.17 0.96 13.61
CA LEU A 71 12.59 0.73 13.88
C LEU A 71 13.11 1.54 15.07
N ASN A 72 12.77 2.83 15.13
CA ASN A 72 13.38 3.80 16.04
C ASN A 72 12.39 4.36 17.08
N GLY A 73 11.11 3.97 17.03
CA GLY A 73 10.08 4.40 17.99
C GLY A 73 9.63 5.86 17.82
N LYS A 74 10.08 6.58 16.79
CA LYS A 74 9.77 8.01 16.61
C LYS A 74 9.58 8.41 15.16
N ILE A 75 8.77 9.46 14.95
CA ILE A 75 8.65 10.16 13.67
C ILE A 75 9.97 10.86 13.36
N THR A 76 10.37 10.86 12.10
CA THR A 76 11.57 11.56 11.64
C THR A 76 11.20 12.70 10.69
N SER A 77 12.17 13.55 10.34
CA SER A 77 11.90 14.65 9.42
C SER A 77 11.50 14.11 8.04
N TRP A 78 10.49 14.72 7.41
CA TRP A 78 10.03 14.34 6.06
C TRP A 78 11.16 14.34 5.03
N ARG A 79 12.09 15.29 5.14
CA ARG A 79 13.27 15.37 4.28
C ARG A 79 14.17 14.15 4.44
N THR A 80 14.39 13.69 5.67
CA THR A 80 15.17 12.47 5.95
C THR A 80 14.51 11.26 5.32
N VAL A 81 13.19 11.10 5.51
CA VAL A 81 12.41 9.99 4.93
C VAL A 81 12.46 10.02 3.41
N PHE A 82 12.25 11.19 2.80
CA PHE A 82 12.31 11.38 1.35
C PHE A 82 13.66 10.91 0.80
N ASN A 83 14.76 11.48 1.32
CA ASN A 83 16.11 11.18 0.85
C ASN A 83 16.50 9.72 1.05
N LYS A 84 16.01 9.08 2.13
CA LYS A 84 16.38 7.72 2.49
C LYS A 84 15.63 6.66 1.68
N TYR A 85 14.36 6.88 1.37
CA TYR A 85 13.47 5.83 0.88
C TYR A 85 12.85 6.09 -0.50
N TRP A 86 12.67 7.35 -0.89
CA TRP A 86 11.81 7.70 -2.01
C TRP A 86 12.24 7.02 -3.32
N ILE A 87 13.50 7.17 -3.72
CA ILE A 87 13.98 6.61 -4.99
C ILE A 87 13.91 5.08 -5.02
N ARG A 88 14.14 4.43 -3.86
CA ARG A 88 14.10 2.97 -3.76
C ARG A 88 12.68 2.46 -3.90
N PHE A 89 11.73 3.13 -3.27
CA PHE A 89 10.31 2.80 -3.41
C PHE A 89 9.84 2.96 -4.85
N ILE A 90 10.21 4.06 -5.52
CA ILE A 90 9.84 4.29 -6.92
C ILE A 90 10.43 3.21 -7.82
N ALA A 91 11.73 2.96 -7.71
CA ALA A 91 12.40 1.93 -8.51
C ALA A 91 11.82 0.53 -8.25
N ALA A 92 11.58 0.16 -6.99
CA ALA A 92 10.92 -1.10 -6.66
C ALA A 92 9.50 -1.17 -7.21
N SER A 93 8.73 -0.09 -7.10
CA SER A 93 7.34 -0.04 -7.61
C SER A 93 7.28 -0.22 -9.12
N VAL A 94 8.21 0.40 -9.87
CA VAL A 94 8.32 0.21 -11.32
C VAL A 94 8.64 -1.24 -11.64
N LEU A 95 9.65 -1.82 -10.99
CA LEU A 95 10.06 -3.22 -11.24
C LEU A 95 8.95 -4.22 -10.90
N VAL A 96 8.30 -4.05 -9.75
CA VAL A 96 7.23 -4.93 -9.29
C VAL A 96 5.99 -4.82 -10.18
N LYS A 97 5.66 -3.64 -10.69
CA LYS A 97 4.52 -3.42 -11.59
C LYS A 97 4.82 -3.68 -13.06
N MET A 98 6.09 -3.90 -13.42
CA MET A 98 6.52 -4.15 -14.80
C MET A 98 5.73 -5.31 -15.45
N PRO A 99 5.48 -6.47 -14.78
CA PRO A 99 4.67 -7.54 -15.38
C PRO A 99 3.26 -7.07 -15.75
N THR A 100 2.61 -6.28 -14.89
CA THR A 100 1.27 -5.74 -15.17
C THR A 100 1.31 -4.77 -16.36
N ILE A 101 2.32 -3.91 -16.44
CA ILE A 101 2.52 -2.99 -17.57
C ILE A 101 2.74 -3.77 -18.88
N LEU A 102 3.58 -4.79 -18.85
CA LEU A 102 3.82 -5.65 -20.01
C LEU A 102 2.55 -6.39 -20.45
N CYS A 103 1.74 -6.88 -19.50
CA CYS A 103 0.47 -7.53 -19.83
C CYS A 103 -0.53 -6.57 -20.48
N ILE A 104 -0.59 -5.30 -20.04
CA ILE A 104 -1.45 -4.29 -20.66
C ILE A 104 -1.03 -4.04 -22.12
N ILE A 105 0.27 -4.02 -22.40
CA ILE A 105 0.83 -3.76 -23.75
C ILE A 105 0.66 -4.99 -24.66
N LEU A 106 0.97 -6.19 -24.16
CA LEU A 106 0.99 -7.42 -24.95
C LEU A 106 -0.39 -8.03 -25.15
N PHE A 107 -1.30 -7.88 -24.18
CA PHE A 107 -2.64 -8.47 -24.20
C PHE A 107 -3.73 -7.41 -23.98
N PRO A 108 -3.84 -6.38 -24.84
CA PRO A 108 -4.72 -5.24 -24.62
C PRO A 108 -6.22 -5.61 -24.64
N GLN A 109 -6.60 -6.78 -25.14
CA GLN A 109 -8.00 -7.21 -25.24
C GLN A 109 -8.40 -8.26 -24.18
N VAL A 110 -7.47 -8.72 -23.34
CA VAL A 110 -7.73 -9.82 -22.38
C VAL A 110 -7.68 -9.28 -20.96
N ASP A 111 -8.82 -8.78 -20.48
CA ASP A 111 -8.91 -8.12 -19.17
C ASP A 111 -8.71 -9.10 -18.01
N GLU A 112 -9.07 -10.38 -18.17
CA GLU A 112 -8.89 -11.41 -17.16
C GLU A 112 -7.41 -11.61 -16.81
N ILE A 113 -6.54 -11.65 -17.84
CA ILE A 113 -5.09 -11.80 -17.63
C ILE A 113 -4.53 -10.55 -16.94
N LYS A 114 -4.94 -9.35 -17.37
CA LYS A 114 -4.48 -8.10 -16.75
C LYS A 114 -4.87 -8.04 -15.27
N ASN A 115 -6.12 -8.41 -14.96
CA ASN A 115 -6.64 -8.39 -13.59
C ASN A 115 -5.93 -9.44 -12.73
N ALA A 116 -5.73 -10.66 -13.24
CA ALA A 116 -5.00 -11.70 -12.53
C ALA A 116 -3.55 -11.29 -12.22
N VAL A 117 -2.84 -10.72 -13.20
CA VAL A 117 -1.45 -10.27 -13.00
C VAL A 117 -1.39 -9.07 -12.07
N SER A 118 -2.31 -8.11 -12.20
CA SER A 118 -2.42 -6.97 -11.26
C SER A 118 -2.63 -7.43 -9.82
N PHE A 119 -3.52 -8.40 -9.62
CA PHE A 119 -3.81 -8.99 -8.32
C PHE A 119 -2.60 -9.72 -7.72
N VAL A 120 -1.89 -10.54 -8.51
CA VAL A 120 -0.66 -11.21 -8.08
C VAL A 120 0.43 -10.20 -7.70
N THR A 121 0.58 -9.15 -8.51
CA THR A 121 1.49 -8.03 -8.22
C THR A 121 1.14 -7.35 -6.90
N GLN A 122 -0.15 -7.07 -6.68
CA GLN A 122 -0.64 -6.44 -5.44
C GLN A 122 -0.34 -7.31 -4.22
N ILE A 123 -0.67 -8.61 -4.27
CA ILE A 123 -0.35 -9.54 -3.18
C ILE A 123 1.16 -9.59 -2.90
N SER A 124 1.97 -9.58 -3.95
CA SER A 124 3.44 -9.62 -3.81
C SER A 124 3.97 -8.41 -3.04
N THR A 125 3.30 -7.25 -3.15
CA THR A 125 3.73 -6.02 -2.47
C THR A 125 3.65 -6.09 -0.95
N ILE A 126 2.84 -7.01 -0.38
CA ILE A 126 2.66 -7.20 1.07
C ILE A 126 4.00 -7.30 1.80
N TYR A 127 4.96 -8.08 1.26
CA TYR A 127 6.30 -8.19 1.86
C TYR A 127 7.38 -7.43 1.08
N ILE A 128 7.21 -7.24 -0.24
CA ILE A 128 8.22 -6.55 -1.05
C ILE A 128 8.37 -5.10 -0.60
N TYR A 129 7.27 -4.35 -0.43
CA TYR A 129 7.36 -2.94 -0.05
C TYR A 129 7.99 -2.77 1.33
N PRO A 130 7.51 -3.42 2.42
CA PRO A 130 8.22 -3.41 3.69
C PRO A 130 9.71 -3.73 3.58
N LEU A 131 10.09 -4.77 2.82
CA LEU A 131 11.50 -5.12 2.63
C LEU A 131 12.31 -4.03 1.93
N VAL A 132 11.74 -3.31 0.96
CA VAL A 132 12.42 -2.20 0.28
C VAL A 132 12.70 -1.03 1.23
N PHE A 133 11.86 -0.83 2.25
CA PHE A 133 12.12 0.15 3.30
C PHE A 133 13.09 -0.38 4.38
N LEU A 134 13.03 -1.67 4.70
CA LEU A 134 13.87 -2.27 5.74
C LEU A 134 15.30 -2.58 5.25
N LYS A 135 15.46 -3.03 4.01
CA LYS A 135 16.74 -3.35 3.36
C LYS A 135 17.11 -2.26 2.37
N ARG A 136 18.42 -2.09 2.15
CA ARG A 136 18.92 -1.10 1.18
C ARG A 136 18.92 -1.60 -0.27
N GLU A 137 18.73 -2.90 -0.49
CA GLU A 137 18.85 -3.56 -1.78
C GLU A 137 17.48 -3.90 -2.39
N ILE A 138 17.20 -3.33 -3.56
CA ILE A 138 15.88 -3.46 -4.21
C ILE A 138 15.65 -4.89 -4.73
N ILE A 139 16.56 -5.42 -5.54
CA ILE A 139 16.39 -6.74 -6.18
C ILE A 139 16.31 -7.85 -5.13
N ALA A 140 17.21 -7.83 -4.14
CA ALA A 140 17.17 -8.78 -3.04
C ALA A 140 15.86 -8.69 -2.24
N SER A 141 15.29 -7.49 -2.06
CA SER A 141 14.01 -7.30 -1.40
C SER A 141 12.84 -7.89 -2.18
N ILE A 142 12.84 -7.77 -3.51
CA ILE A 142 11.82 -8.38 -4.38
C ILE A 142 11.86 -9.90 -4.25
N ILE A 143 13.04 -10.50 -4.45
CA ILE A 143 13.22 -11.96 -4.37
C ILE A 143 12.86 -12.48 -2.98
N THR A 144 13.35 -11.81 -1.94
CA THR A 144 13.06 -12.18 -0.54
C THR A 144 11.58 -12.03 -0.23
N GLY A 145 10.92 -10.97 -0.73
CA GLY A 145 9.49 -10.74 -0.48
C GLY A 145 8.61 -11.84 -1.04
N VAL A 146 8.86 -12.26 -2.28
CA VAL A 146 8.17 -13.41 -2.89
C VAL A 146 8.43 -14.70 -2.10
N LYS A 147 9.70 -14.94 -1.71
CA LYS A 147 10.05 -16.10 -0.86
C LYS A 147 9.35 -16.05 0.49
N CYS A 148 9.20 -14.90 1.12
CA CYS A 148 8.48 -14.73 2.38
C CYS A 148 6.98 -15.00 2.21
N LEU A 149 6.39 -14.54 1.11
CA LEU A 149 4.97 -14.77 0.83
C LEU A 149 4.66 -16.28 0.79
N ILE A 150 5.47 -17.05 0.07
CA ILE A 150 5.30 -18.50 -0.13
C ILE A 150 5.78 -19.29 1.09
N GLY A 151 7.01 -19.04 1.55
CA GLY A 151 7.67 -19.81 2.60
C GLY A 151 7.14 -19.54 4.00
N ASN A 152 6.44 -18.42 4.21
CA ASN A 152 5.86 -18.05 5.50
C ASN A 152 4.33 -18.02 5.45
N PHE A 153 3.71 -19.00 4.78
CA PHE A 153 2.27 -19.04 4.52
C PHE A 153 1.41 -18.78 5.76
N LYS A 154 1.84 -19.29 6.93
CA LYS A 154 1.18 -19.04 8.21
C LYS A 154 1.03 -17.55 8.52
N PHE A 155 2.04 -16.75 8.19
CA PHE A 155 2.01 -15.30 8.40
C PHE A 155 1.37 -14.54 7.24
N SER A 156 1.63 -15.01 6.02
CA SER A 156 1.14 -14.43 4.78
C SER A 156 -0.37 -14.57 4.62
N PHE A 157 -0.93 -15.73 4.95
CA PHE A 157 -2.33 -16.05 4.64
C PHE A 157 -3.32 -15.03 5.24
N PRO A 158 -3.27 -14.68 6.54
CA PRO A 158 -4.16 -13.66 7.09
C PRO A 158 -3.99 -12.28 6.43
N LEU A 159 -2.76 -11.89 6.07
CA LEU A 159 -2.50 -10.61 5.39
C LEU A 159 -3.07 -10.61 3.97
N VAL A 160 -2.91 -11.72 3.25
CA VAL A 160 -3.52 -11.91 1.93
C VAL A 160 -5.04 -11.87 2.05
N THR A 161 -5.64 -12.59 3.00
CA THR A 161 -7.10 -12.56 3.20
C THR A 161 -7.61 -11.14 3.46
N ILE A 162 -6.95 -10.38 4.34
CA ILE A 162 -7.33 -8.99 4.61
C ILE A 162 -7.18 -8.12 3.35
N SER A 163 -6.08 -8.29 2.59
CA SER A 163 -5.86 -7.56 1.34
C SER A 163 -6.94 -7.86 0.29
N VAL A 164 -7.35 -9.13 0.16
CA VAL A 164 -8.39 -9.57 -0.78
C VAL A 164 -9.75 -8.98 -0.38
N VAL A 165 -10.11 -9.07 0.91
CA VAL A 165 -11.35 -8.48 1.41
C VAL A 165 -11.37 -6.97 1.18
N SER A 166 -10.27 -6.27 1.46
CA SER A 166 -10.17 -4.83 1.22
C SER A 166 -10.33 -4.47 -0.26
N TYR A 167 -9.76 -5.28 -1.16
CA TYR A 167 -9.89 -5.08 -2.60
C TYR A 167 -11.35 -5.26 -3.06
N ILE A 168 -12.00 -6.35 -2.63
CA ILE A 168 -13.41 -6.63 -2.95
C ILE A 168 -14.33 -5.52 -2.43
N LEU A 169 -14.09 -5.02 -1.22
CA LEU A 169 -14.89 -3.94 -0.63
C LEU A 169 -14.79 -2.64 -1.45
N LEU A 170 -13.59 -2.29 -1.92
CA LEU A 170 -13.40 -1.11 -2.76
C LEU A 170 -14.10 -1.25 -4.13
N GLU A 171 -14.00 -2.42 -4.78
CA GLU A 171 -14.67 -2.68 -6.06
C GLU A 171 -16.21 -2.69 -5.92
N PHE A 172 -16.72 -3.21 -4.80
CA PHE A 172 -18.14 -3.17 -4.49
C PHE A 172 -18.63 -1.73 -4.31
N ASP A 173 -17.93 -0.93 -3.52
CA ASP A 173 -18.29 0.47 -3.28
C ASP A 173 -18.16 1.33 -4.56
N PHE A 174 -17.19 1.02 -5.42
CA PHE A 174 -17.08 1.60 -6.75
C PHE A 174 -18.33 1.34 -7.60
N THR A 175 -18.77 0.09 -7.63
CA THR A 175 -19.94 -0.32 -8.42
C THR A 175 -21.22 0.30 -7.86
N PHE A 176 -21.35 0.35 -6.53
CA PHE A 176 -22.50 0.90 -5.84
C PHE A 176 -22.62 2.42 -5.97
N SER A 177 -21.50 3.15 -5.87
CA SER A 177 -21.49 4.61 -6.04
C SER A 177 -21.86 5.05 -7.46
N ASN A 178 -21.52 4.27 -8.49
CA ASN A 178 -21.99 4.50 -9.86
C ASN A 178 -23.52 4.30 -10.02
N PHE A 179 -24.18 3.61 -9.07
CA PHE A 179 -25.62 3.35 -9.09
C PHE A 179 -26.44 4.45 -8.38
N ILE A 180 -25.82 5.26 -7.51
CA ILE A 180 -26.50 6.32 -6.76
C ILE A 180 -26.34 7.66 -7.48
N GLU A 181 -27.43 8.19 -8.05
CA GLU A 181 -27.45 9.45 -8.81
C GLU A 181 -27.15 10.72 -7.98
N SER A 182 -27.18 10.66 -6.64
CA SER A 182 -26.98 11.84 -5.80
C SER A 182 -25.50 12.19 -5.63
N ARG A 183 -25.03 13.23 -6.35
CA ARG A 183 -23.62 13.62 -6.42
C ARG A 183 -22.99 13.93 -5.05
N VAL A 184 -23.63 14.70 -4.17
CA VAL A 184 -22.93 15.19 -2.95
C VAL A 184 -22.98 14.20 -1.76
N PHE A 185 -24.09 13.47 -1.58
CA PHE A 185 -24.21 12.47 -0.51
C PHE A 185 -23.53 11.12 -0.86
N GLY A 186 -23.25 10.86 -2.14
CA GLY A 186 -22.54 9.66 -2.59
C GLY A 186 -21.03 9.66 -2.32
N TYR A 187 -20.38 10.83 -2.28
CA TYR A 187 -18.93 10.91 -2.09
C TYR A 187 -18.46 10.68 -0.65
N PHE A 188 -19.31 10.92 0.36
CA PHE A 188 -18.92 10.73 1.76
C PHE A 188 -18.78 9.24 2.15
N PRO A 189 -19.73 8.35 1.82
CA PRO A 189 -19.53 6.90 1.97
C PRO A 189 -18.28 6.40 1.26
N PHE A 190 -18.04 6.87 0.03
CA PHE A 190 -16.85 6.53 -0.73
C PHE A 190 -15.55 7.00 -0.04
N PHE A 191 -15.51 8.25 0.44
CA PHE A 191 -14.38 8.75 1.22
C PHE A 191 -14.11 7.88 2.44
N LEU A 192 -15.17 7.46 3.15
CA LEU A 192 -15.04 6.58 4.32
C LEU A 192 -14.45 5.21 3.92
N SER A 193 -14.91 4.62 2.82
CA SER A 193 -14.36 3.37 2.29
C SER A 193 -12.90 3.51 1.89
N VAL A 194 -12.50 4.63 1.28
CA VAL A 194 -11.10 4.93 0.97
C VAL A 194 -10.26 5.07 2.25
N VAL A 195 -10.76 5.79 3.25
CA VAL A 195 -10.10 5.90 4.57
C VAL A 195 -9.88 4.52 5.19
N VAL A 196 -10.89 3.64 5.13
CA VAL A 196 -10.79 2.26 5.61
C VAL A 196 -9.78 1.45 4.79
N ALA A 197 -9.77 1.59 3.47
CA ALA A 197 -8.81 0.89 2.61
C ALA A 197 -7.36 1.34 2.86
N VAL A 198 -7.13 2.65 2.99
CA VAL A 198 -5.82 3.20 3.36
C VAL A 198 -5.42 2.73 4.76
N PHE A 199 -6.36 2.67 5.70
CA PHE A 199 -6.11 2.09 7.02
C PHE A 199 -5.63 0.64 6.92
N ILE A 200 -6.33 -0.18 6.15
CA ILE A 200 -6.00 -1.60 5.96
C ILE A 200 -4.64 -1.76 5.27
N ASP A 201 -4.34 -0.95 4.26
CA ASP A 201 -3.06 -0.97 3.55
C ASP A 201 -1.89 -0.65 4.49
N LEU A 202 -2.00 0.45 5.25
CA LEU A 202 -1.01 0.81 6.27
C LEU A 202 -0.90 -0.25 7.37
N PHE A 203 -2.03 -0.83 7.77
CA PHE A 203 -2.06 -1.92 8.74
C PHE A 203 -1.28 -3.14 8.25
N ILE A 204 -1.54 -3.60 7.03
CA ILE A 204 -0.81 -4.71 6.39
C ILE A 204 0.67 -4.38 6.33
N PHE A 205 1.03 -3.17 5.88
CA PHE A 205 2.42 -2.73 5.78
C PHE A 205 3.16 -2.79 7.12
N ILE A 206 2.55 -2.26 8.19
CA ILE A 206 3.17 -2.21 9.54
C ILE A 206 3.30 -3.63 10.12
N VAL A 207 2.27 -4.47 9.98
CA VAL A 207 2.30 -5.86 10.45
C VAL A 207 3.38 -6.65 9.69
N ALA A 208 3.41 -6.55 8.36
CA ALA A 208 4.42 -7.21 7.55
C ALA A 208 5.84 -6.74 7.90
N SER A 209 6.04 -5.43 8.08
CA SER A 209 7.32 -4.85 8.52
C SER A 209 7.76 -5.43 9.88
N SER A 210 6.85 -5.51 10.85
CA SER A 210 7.12 -6.05 12.18
C SER A 210 7.51 -7.54 12.13
N ILE A 211 6.79 -8.33 11.33
CA ILE A 211 7.10 -9.77 11.11
C ILE A 211 8.49 -9.92 10.48
N LEU A 212 8.81 -9.10 9.47
CA LEU A 212 10.10 -9.16 8.78
C LEU A 212 11.27 -8.78 9.70
N ILE A 213 11.11 -7.74 10.52
CA ILE A 213 12.13 -7.36 11.52
C ILE A 213 12.43 -8.52 12.47
N GLU A 214 11.39 -9.16 13.01
CA GLU A 214 11.58 -10.28 13.93
C GLU A 214 12.18 -11.51 13.23
N LYS A 215 11.66 -11.88 12.06
CA LYS A 215 12.03 -13.13 11.36
C LYS A 215 13.35 -13.06 10.62
N LEU A 216 13.72 -11.89 10.12
CA LEU A 216 14.96 -11.69 9.38
C LEU A 216 16.03 -10.99 10.21
N SER A 217 15.77 -10.72 11.51
CA SER A 217 16.66 -10.00 12.43
C SER A 217 17.13 -8.64 11.90
N ILE A 218 16.35 -8.04 11.00
CA ILE A 218 16.68 -6.75 10.37
C ILE A 218 16.47 -5.67 11.43
N GLY A 219 17.57 -5.16 11.98
CA GLY A 219 17.56 -4.13 13.03
C GLY A 219 18.27 -4.50 14.34
N ARG A 220 18.86 -5.71 14.47
CA ARG A 220 19.71 -6.06 15.63
C ARG A 220 21.22 -5.91 15.43
N ASN A 221 21.68 -5.61 14.21
CA ASN A 221 23.10 -5.48 13.88
C ASN A 221 23.45 -4.08 13.37
N SER A 222 23.26 -3.07 14.22
CA SER A 222 23.87 -1.75 14.02
C SER A 222 24.16 -1.06 15.36
N GLU A 223 24.81 -1.81 16.24
CA GLU A 223 25.77 -1.29 17.21
C GLU A 223 27.12 -1.94 16.93
#